data_AF-A0A9D4PSS6-F1
#
_entry.id   AF-A0A9D4PSS6-F1
#
_cell.length_a   1.000
_cell.length_b   1.000
_cell.length_c   1.000
_cell.angle_alpha   90.00
_cell.angle_beta   90.00
_cell.angle_gamma   90.00
#
_symmetry.space_group_name_H-M   'P 1'
#
loop_
_entity.id
_entity.type
_entity.pdbx_description
1 polymer ?
#
loop_
_entity_poly.entity_id
_entity_poly.type
_entity_poly.pdbx_seq_one_letter_code
_entity_poly.pdbx_strand_id
1 'polypeptide(L)'
;MLYEFLKEKAYPNYTTPQALSRMSAKEFENVITFLIQFFEPNFKLGGGTRMEDAVLEQLRRLGYPYPLHKSMLMGIGSQPHKALAIITWLADFAKYLDSVNPLDDFFTAEDSPIGTPGPRLAGGSGTVGLLLKHCLQRQDDDSSFDEDAFLDNLVLEAVGPIQPVEEIEKKLAEQHQEVQRLAALVEAQEMRKKELQQSKLKIQCFEKYFEEMAAHFKARRVDVEKNEKKLATLVEDARSLQRHIASNTAAAAKVADQLGRMEKELQGCIQQDQDLCEQYTFKVEDLERDLQLKQELIAKHKSYWAEQTADTRKNAHDLDKEYADICKATSDLRQKLTTDPEIKAAQESEKREIMDTIKEMHDSFVDAIEENMRLRKQ
;
A
#
# COMPACT_ATOMS: atom_id res chain seq x y z
N MET A 1 1.18 18.23 84.44
CA MET A 1 0.88 16.79 84.66
C MET A 1 1.69 16.15 85.79
N LEU A 2 2.99 15.86 85.65
CA LEU A 2 3.74 15.21 86.75
C LEU A 2 3.83 16.05 88.02
N TYR A 3 4.12 17.35 87.89
CA TYR A 3 4.17 18.28 89.02
C TYR A 3 2.84 18.40 89.78
N GLU A 4 1.71 18.42 89.06
CA GLU A 4 0.38 18.49 89.64
C GLU A 4 0.04 17.21 90.39
N PHE A 5 0.37 16.04 89.84
CA PHE A 5 0.16 14.75 90.48
C PHE A 5 0.94 14.62 91.80
N LEU A 6 2.22 15.01 91.81
CA LEU A 6 3.05 14.99 93.02
C LEU A 6 2.53 15.99 94.08
N LYS A 7 1.96 17.12 93.66
CA LYS A 7 1.33 18.09 94.57
C LYS A 7 0.01 17.57 95.15
N GLU A 8 -0.83 16.95 94.33
CA GLU A 8 -2.12 16.39 94.74
C GLU A 8 -1.96 15.24 95.74
N LYS A 9 -0.97 14.37 95.51
CA LYS A 9 -0.70 13.21 96.38
C LYS A 9 0.21 13.54 97.58
N ALA A 10 0.42 14.83 97.89
CA ALA A 10 1.14 15.34 99.06
C ALA A 10 2.62 14.87 99.18
N TYR A 11 3.40 15.03 98.11
CA TYR A 11 4.82 14.67 98.11
C TYR A 11 5.64 15.42 99.20
N PRO A 12 6.43 14.73 100.05
CA PRO A 12 7.07 15.34 101.23
C PRO A 12 8.19 16.34 100.96
N ASN A 13 8.86 16.29 99.80
CA ASN A 13 10.00 17.15 99.49
C ASN A 13 9.59 18.32 98.59
N TYR A 14 10.04 19.55 98.92
CA TYR A 14 9.73 20.75 98.15
C TYR A 14 10.23 20.63 96.71
N THR A 15 9.31 20.60 95.76
CA THR A 15 9.60 20.38 94.34
C THR A 15 9.06 21.55 93.54
N THR A 16 9.81 22.07 92.57
CA THR A 16 9.36 23.09 91.60
C THR A 16 9.39 22.52 90.18
N PRO A 17 8.58 23.04 89.23
CA PRO A 17 8.61 22.58 87.83
C PRO A 17 10.00 22.68 87.18
N GLN A 18 10.79 23.68 87.57
CA GLN A 18 12.18 23.84 87.14
C GLN A 18 13.11 22.79 87.75
N ALA A 19 12.92 22.41 89.01
CA ALA A 19 13.69 21.34 89.67
C ALA A 19 13.41 19.96 89.03
N LEU A 20 12.17 19.65 88.66
CA LEU A 20 11.82 18.42 87.93
C LEU A 20 12.47 18.37 86.54
N SER A 21 12.58 19.52 85.87
CA SER A 21 13.18 19.62 84.52
C SER A 21 14.71 19.42 84.53
N ARG A 22 15.36 19.67 85.68
CA ARG A 22 16.82 19.51 85.89
C ARG A 22 17.08 18.64 87.12
N MET A 23 16.38 17.52 87.20
CA MET A 23 16.37 16.64 88.36
C MET A 23 17.76 16.06 88.65
N SER A 24 18.26 16.27 89.86
CA SER A 24 19.46 15.60 90.37
C SER A 24 19.20 14.13 90.66
N ALA A 25 20.24 13.31 90.75
CA ALA A 25 20.10 11.88 91.07
C ALA A 25 19.40 11.63 92.43
N LYS A 26 19.60 12.52 93.40
CA LYS A 26 18.97 12.44 94.73
C LYS A 26 17.48 12.81 94.68
N GLU A 27 17.11 13.80 93.88
CA GLU A 27 15.70 14.13 93.66
C GLU A 27 14.98 13.01 92.90
N PHE A 28 15.64 12.40 91.92
CA PHE A 28 15.11 11.22 91.22
C PHE A 28 14.83 10.07 92.18
N GLU A 29 15.80 9.74 93.06
CA GLU A 29 15.64 8.69 94.07
C GLU A 29 14.46 8.99 95.01
N ASN A 30 14.34 10.22 95.49
CA ASN A 30 13.25 10.57 96.40
C ASN A 30 11.88 10.50 95.71
N VAL A 31 11.77 10.93 94.45
CA VAL A 31 10.49 10.91 93.71
C VAL A 31 10.11 9.49 93.33
N ILE A 32 11.05 8.68 92.84
CA ILE A 32 10.77 7.29 92.45
C ILE A 32 10.43 6.42 93.66
N THR A 33 11.08 6.63 94.80
CA THR A 33 10.75 5.91 96.05
C THR A 33 9.31 6.18 96.46
N PHE A 34 8.91 7.46 96.44
CA PHE A 34 7.55 7.86 96.78
C PHE A 34 6.52 7.25 95.83
N LEU A 35 6.78 7.26 94.53
CA LEU A 35 5.87 6.63 93.56
C LEU A 35 5.81 5.12 93.71
N ILE A 36 6.92 4.43 93.99
CA ILE A 36 6.90 2.98 94.23
C ILE A 36 6.13 2.65 95.52
N GLN A 37 6.21 3.49 96.55
CA GLN A 37 5.46 3.32 97.79
C GLN A 37 3.93 3.37 97.61
N PHE A 38 3.42 3.93 96.50
CA PHE A 38 1.98 3.82 96.17
C PHE A 38 1.55 2.38 95.90
N PHE A 39 2.43 1.57 95.31
CA PHE A 39 2.13 0.19 94.95
C PHE A 39 2.62 -0.79 96.01
N GLU A 40 3.77 -0.49 96.61
CA GLU A 40 4.40 -1.32 97.61
C GLU A 40 4.69 -0.48 98.87
N PRO A 41 3.75 -0.43 99.84
CA PRO A 41 3.89 0.36 101.06
C PRO A 41 5.16 0.05 101.88
N ASN A 42 5.74 -1.14 101.69
CA ASN A 42 6.94 -1.61 102.38
C ASN A 42 8.26 -1.23 101.67
N PHE A 43 8.22 -0.55 100.53
CA PHE A 43 9.43 -0.23 99.76
C PHE A 43 10.26 0.87 100.43
N LYS A 44 11.53 0.58 100.75
CA LYS A 44 12.49 1.55 101.31
C LYS A 44 13.88 1.38 100.70
N LEU A 45 14.43 2.46 100.15
CA LEU A 45 15.83 2.55 99.76
C LEU A 45 16.68 2.92 100.99
N GLY A 46 17.30 1.93 101.63
CA GLY A 46 18.08 2.19 102.85
C GLY A 46 18.77 0.99 103.51
N GLY A 47 18.90 -0.15 102.81
CA GLY A 47 19.38 -1.43 103.38
C GLY A 47 20.62 -2.03 102.71
N GLY A 48 21.50 -1.21 102.11
CA GLY A 48 22.71 -1.69 101.41
C GLY A 48 22.54 -2.05 99.93
N THR A 49 21.31 -2.03 99.41
CA THR A 49 21.02 -2.17 97.97
C THR A 49 21.25 -0.83 97.27
N ARG A 50 22.01 -0.85 96.16
CA ARG A 50 22.25 0.34 95.34
C ARG A 50 20.96 0.76 94.63
N MET A 51 20.72 2.07 94.53
CA MET A 51 19.49 2.64 93.96
C MET A 51 19.20 2.09 92.56
N GLU A 52 20.23 1.93 91.75
CA GLU A 52 20.12 1.47 90.37
C GLU A 52 19.62 0.02 90.28
N ASP A 53 20.00 -0.84 91.23
CA ASP A 53 19.59 -2.24 91.23
C ASP A 53 18.14 -2.37 91.69
N ALA A 54 17.76 -1.66 92.77
CA ALA A 54 16.41 -1.68 93.31
C ALA A 54 15.38 -1.09 92.34
N VAL A 55 15.69 0.05 91.72
CA VAL A 55 14.82 0.70 90.74
C VAL A 55 14.66 -0.16 89.49
N LEU A 56 15.75 -0.78 89.00
CA LEU A 56 15.70 -1.61 87.80
C LEU A 56 14.88 -2.89 88.00
N GLU A 57 14.99 -3.52 89.16
CA GLU A 57 14.19 -4.69 89.51
C GLU A 57 12.70 -4.36 89.57
N GLN A 58 12.34 -3.26 90.22
CA GLN A 58 10.95 -2.85 90.33
C GLN A 58 10.35 -2.43 88.98
N LEU A 59 11.08 -1.68 88.16
CA LEU A 59 10.59 -1.33 86.82
C LEU A 59 10.44 -2.57 85.92
N ARG A 60 11.32 -3.58 86.07
CA ARG A 60 11.16 -4.86 85.35
C ARG A 60 9.93 -5.62 85.84
N ARG A 61 9.67 -5.63 87.16
CA ARG A 61 8.51 -6.29 87.75
C ARG A 61 7.18 -5.63 87.33
N LEU A 62 7.17 -4.31 87.23
CA LEU A 62 6.02 -3.54 86.74
C LEU A 62 5.86 -3.59 85.21
N GLY A 63 6.74 -4.29 84.48
CA GLY A 63 6.64 -4.45 83.04
C GLY A 63 6.97 -3.19 82.25
N TYR A 64 7.89 -2.36 82.75
CA TYR A 64 8.29 -1.13 82.07
C TYR A 64 8.71 -1.40 80.62
N PRO A 65 8.06 -0.77 79.62
CA PRO A 65 8.14 -1.20 78.22
C PRO A 65 9.46 -0.81 77.52
N TYR A 66 10.28 0.06 78.12
CA TYR A 66 11.53 0.53 77.52
C TYR A 66 12.75 -0.16 78.16
N PRO A 67 13.75 -0.56 77.37
CA PRO A 67 14.94 -1.22 77.89
C PRO A 67 15.75 -0.27 78.79
N LEU A 68 15.95 -0.65 80.05
CA LEU A 68 16.77 0.07 81.01
C LEU A 68 18.03 -0.73 81.34
N HIS A 69 19.18 -0.04 81.38
CA HIS A 69 20.47 -0.62 81.76
C HIS A 69 20.99 0.02 83.03
N LYS A 70 21.69 -0.77 83.87
CA LYS A 70 22.26 -0.32 85.15
C LYS A 70 23.13 0.94 85.02
N SER A 71 23.96 1.01 83.98
CA SER A 71 24.82 2.18 83.71
C SER A 71 24.04 3.47 83.41
N MET A 72 22.79 3.38 82.92
CA MET A 72 21.94 4.55 82.68
C MET A 72 21.39 5.12 83.98
N LEU A 73 21.04 4.25 84.94
CA LEU A 73 20.56 4.67 86.26
C LEU A 73 21.69 5.27 87.11
N MET A 74 22.92 4.74 86.99
CA MET A 74 24.11 5.30 87.66
C MET A 74 24.38 6.76 87.26
N GLY A 75 24.03 7.12 86.02
CA GLY A 75 24.23 8.45 85.44
C GLY A 75 22.94 9.28 85.32
N ILE A 76 21.87 8.90 86.02
CA ILE A 76 20.52 9.45 85.77
C ILE A 76 20.44 10.97 85.99
N GLY A 77 21.24 11.51 86.92
CA GLY A 77 21.33 12.96 87.17
C GLY A 77 21.91 13.77 86.01
N SER A 78 22.65 13.13 85.09
CA SER A 78 23.17 13.76 83.87
C SER A 78 22.24 13.56 82.66
N GLN A 79 21.14 12.80 82.83
CA GLN A 79 20.19 12.46 81.77
C GLN A 79 18.74 12.77 82.20
N PRO A 80 18.39 14.06 82.43
CA PRO A 80 17.11 14.47 83.00
C PRO A 80 15.90 14.01 82.18
N HIS A 81 16.05 13.89 80.86
CA HIS A 81 14.98 13.42 79.97
C HIS A 81 14.58 11.95 80.24
N LYS A 82 15.53 11.07 80.55
CA LYS A 82 15.23 9.66 80.90
C LYS A 82 14.66 9.54 82.30
N ALA A 83 15.20 10.31 83.23
CA ALA A 83 14.70 10.40 84.60
C ALA A 83 13.21 10.77 84.61
N LEU A 84 12.86 11.80 83.85
CA LEU A 84 11.48 12.25 83.68
C LEU A 84 10.59 11.23 82.98
N ALA A 85 11.08 10.55 81.93
CA ALA A 85 10.29 9.54 81.24
C ALA A 85 9.89 8.38 82.18
N ILE A 86 10.84 7.88 82.97
CA ILE A 86 10.59 6.81 83.95
C ILE A 86 9.58 7.26 85.01
N ILE A 87 9.79 8.45 85.59
CA ILE A 87 8.90 8.97 86.64
C ILE A 87 7.51 9.28 86.11
N THR A 88 7.41 9.83 84.88
CA THR A 88 6.12 10.14 84.26
C THR A 88 5.34 8.85 83.98
N TRP A 89 5.99 7.83 83.43
CA TRP A 89 5.36 6.53 83.22
C TRP A 89 4.88 5.92 84.54
N LEU A 90 5.69 5.99 85.59
CA LEU A 90 5.33 5.43 86.90
C LEU A 90 4.17 6.21 87.55
N ALA A 91 4.12 7.53 87.35
CA ALA A 91 3.01 8.36 87.80
C ALA A 91 1.72 8.06 87.01
N ASP A 92 1.81 7.81 85.71
CA ASP A 92 0.64 7.42 84.90
C ASP A 92 0.16 6.00 85.26
N PHE A 93 1.09 5.08 85.55
CA PHE A 93 0.76 3.77 86.11
C PHE A 93 0.06 3.89 87.48
N ALA A 94 0.48 4.84 88.32
CA ALA A 94 -0.17 5.15 89.60
C ALA A 94 -1.60 5.63 89.42
N LYS A 95 -1.82 6.55 88.48
CA LYS A 95 -3.17 7.03 88.15
C LYS A 95 -4.06 5.92 87.60
N TYR A 96 -3.50 5.05 86.76
CA TYR A 96 -4.25 3.92 86.21
C TYR A 96 -4.75 3.00 87.32
N LEU A 97 -3.88 2.63 88.27
CA LEU A 97 -4.27 1.78 89.40
C LEU A 97 -5.25 2.46 90.37
N ASP A 98 -5.18 3.79 90.55
CA ASP A 98 -6.17 4.53 91.32
C ASP A 98 -7.54 4.55 90.62
N SER A 99 -7.56 4.49 89.28
CA SER A 99 -8.79 4.46 88.46
C SER A 99 -9.36 3.05 88.22
N VAL A 100 -8.54 2.01 88.32
CA VAL A 100 -8.91 0.63 88.04
C VAL A 100 -8.93 -0.15 89.34
N ASN A 101 -10.13 -0.41 89.85
CA ASN A 101 -10.33 -1.28 91.00
C ASN A 101 -10.14 -2.73 90.52
N PRO A 102 -9.11 -3.47 90.97
CA PRO A 102 -8.84 -4.83 90.47
C PRO A 102 -9.96 -5.83 90.80
N LEU A 103 -10.91 -5.45 91.65
CA LEU A 103 -12.13 -6.21 91.91
C LEU A 103 -13.19 -6.03 90.83
N ASP A 104 -13.25 -4.90 90.11
CA ASP A 104 -14.21 -4.74 89.01
C ASP A 104 -13.82 -5.63 87.83
N ASP A 105 -12.55 -5.60 87.41
CA ASP A 105 -12.07 -6.37 86.24
C ASP A 105 -12.13 -7.90 86.43
N PHE A 106 -12.01 -8.43 87.66
CA PHE A 106 -12.08 -9.88 87.90
C PHE A 106 -13.50 -10.46 87.79
N PHE A 107 -14.53 -9.63 87.95
CA PHE A 107 -15.94 -10.05 87.92
C PHE A 107 -16.71 -9.53 86.71
N THR A 108 -16.12 -8.65 85.88
CA THR A 108 -16.77 -8.08 84.68
C THR A 108 -16.05 -8.37 83.37
N ALA A 109 -15.06 -9.27 83.33
CA ALA A 109 -14.35 -9.60 82.09
C ALA A 109 -15.23 -10.39 81.10
N GLU A 110 -16.16 -9.70 80.44
CA GLU A 110 -16.48 -9.96 79.04
C GLU A 110 -15.23 -9.61 78.23
N ASP A 111 -14.37 -10.61 78.01
CA ASP A 111 -13.64 -10.83 76.76
C ASP A 111 -12.36 -11.63 77.05
N SER A 112 -12.50 -12.95 77.04
CA SER A 112 -11.39 -13.82 76.65
C SER A 112 -11.73 -14.49 75.32
N PRO A 113 -10.98 -14.20 74.24
CA PRO A 113 -11.15 -14.86 72.97
C PRO A 113 -10.33 -16.14 72.99
N ILE A 114 -10.92 -17.29 73.33
CA ILE A 114 -10.49 -18.62 72.85
C ILE A 114 -11.62 -19.62 73.14
N GLY A 115 -12.03 -20.30 72.07
CA GLY A 115 -13.24 -21.11 72.02
C GLY A 115 -13.34 -22.19 73.10
N THR A 116 -14.50 -22.20 73.76
CA THR A 116 -15.18 -23.43 74.17
C THR A 116 -16.67 -23.22 73.93
N PRO A 117 -17.36 -24.07 73.15
CA PRO A 117 -18.79 -23.96 72.93
C PRO A 117 -19.53 -24.58 74.12
N GLY A 118 -19.63 -23.84 75.21
CA GLY A 118 -20.67 -24.05 76.23
C GLY A 118 -21.89 -23.18 75.90
N PRO A 119 -23.12 -23.60 76.25
CA PRO A 119 -24.31 -22.79 76.00
C PRO A 119 -24.17 -21.48 76.78
N ARG A 120 -23.91 -20.40 76.03
CA ARG A 120 -23.86 -19.04 76.53
C ARG A 120 -25.27 -18.70 77.00
N LEU A 121 -25.49 -18.69 78.31
CA LEU A 121 -26.62 -17.98 78.88
C LEU A 121 -26.36 -16.50 78.58
N ALA A 122 -27.05 -15.98 77.58
CA ALA A 122 -27.04 -14.58 77.22
C ALA A 122 -27.73 -13.81 78.36
N GLY A 123 -26.95 -13.41 79.35
CA GLY A 123 -27.40 -12.68 80.53
C GLY A 123 -27.00 -13.38 81.82
N GLY A 124 -26.18 -12.71 82.63
CA GLY A 124 -25.81 -13.15 83.97
C GLY A 124 -24.43 -13.82 84.07
N SER A 125 -23.37 -13.02 84.04
CA SER A 125 -22.09 -13.36 84.70
C SER A 125 -21.92 -12.62 86.04
N GLY A 126 -23.02 -12.16 86.65
CA GLY A 126 -23.07 -11.70 88.05
C GLY A 126 -23.72 -12.74 88.99
N THR A 127 -24.47 -13.68 88.42
CA THR A 127 -25.30 -14.67 89.11
C THR A 127 -24.47 -15.60 90.01
N VAL A 128 -23.37 -16.13 89.48
CA VAL A 128 -22.47 -17.05 90.21
C VAL A 128 -21.69 -16.29 91.29
N GLY A 129 -21.30 -15.04 91.03
CA GLY A 129 -20.62 -14.17 92.00
C GLY A 129 -21.53 -13.75 93.16
N LEU A 130 -22.80 -13.44 92.87
CA LEU A 130 -23.83 -13.14 93.88
C LEU A 130 -24.15 -14.38 94.73
N LEU A 131 -24.27 -15.56 94.11
CA LEU A 131 -24.43 -16.84 94.81
C LEU A 131 -23.23 -17.14 95.73
N LEU A 132 -22.00 -16.95 95.25
CA LEU A 132 -20.80 -17.21 96.05
C LEU A 132 -20.63 -16.20 97.20
N LYS A 133 -20.89 -14.91 96.94
CA LYS A 133 -20.91 -13.85 97.96
C LYS A 133 -21.95 -14.13 99.05
N HIS A 134 -23.13 -14.59 98.64
CA HIS A 134 -24.19 -15.00 99.55
C HIS A 134 -23.80 -16.26 100.36
N CYS A 135 -23.23 -17.29 99.72
CA CYS A 135 -22.74 -18.49 100.41
C CYS A 135 -21.64 -18.18 101.44
N LEU A 136 -20.81 -17.17 101.18
CA LEU A 136 -19.79 -16.71 102.13
C LEU A 136 -20.37 -15.82 103.25
N GLN A 137 -21.52 -15.18 103.04
CA GLN A 137 -22.22 -14.37 104.05
C GLN A 137 -23.20 -15.18 104.93
N ARG A 138 -23.64 -16.36 104.47
CA ARG A 138 -24.59 -17.25 105.17
C ARG A 138 -24.01 -18.02 106.36
N GLN A 139 -22.75 -17.78 106.72
CA GLN A 139 -22.08 -18.59 107.75
C GLN A 139 -22.54 -18.27 109.19
N ASP A 140 -23.24 -17.15 109.43
CA ASP A 140 -23.55 -16.69 110.80
C ASP A 140 -25.02 -16.29 111.09
N ASP A 141 -25.99 -16.41 110.17
CA ASP A 141 -27.36 -15.92 110.43
C ASP A 141 -28.48 -16.92 110.09
N ASP A 142 -29.19 -17.35 111.13
CA ASP A 142 -30.21 -18.42 111.16
C ASP A 142 -31.62 -17.82 111.17
N SER A 143 -31.90 -16.91 110.23
CA SER A 143 -33.22 -16.29 110.06
C SER A 143 -33.90 -16.73 108.77
N SER A 144 -35.24 -16.80 108.78
CA SER A 144 -36.10 -17.29 107.71
C SER A 144 -35.91 -16.48 106.42
N PHE A 145 -34.98 -16.91 105.59
CA PHE A 145 -34.69 -16.32 104.30
C PHE A 145 -35.65 -16.88 103.24
N ASP A 146 -36.29 -15.98 102.50
CA ASP A 146 -37.20 -16.31 101.42
C ASP A 146 -36.40 -16.62 100.15
N GLU A 147 -35.97 -17.89 100.04
CA GLU A 147 -35.15 -18.38 98.92
C GLU A 147 -35.83 -18.14 97.57
N ASP A 148 -37.16 -18.19 97.52
CA ASP A 148 -37.94 -17.99 96.30
C ASP A 148 -37.83 -16.54 95.80
N ALA A 149 -37.90 -15.55 96.70
CA ALA A 149 -37.74 -14.14 96.34
C ALA A 149 -36.30 -13.78 95.87
N PHE A 150 -35.29 -14.48 96.39
CA PHE A 150 -33.91 -14.33 95.90
C PHE A 150 -33.73 -14.95 94.52
N LEU A 151 -34.24 -16.17 94.31
CA LEU A 151 -34.20 -16.84 93.02
C LEU A 151 -34.97 -16.07 91.95
N ASP A 152 -36.13 -15.50 92.27
CA ASP A 152 -36.91 -14.67 91.34
C ASP A 152 -36.16 -13.40 90.93
N ASN A 153 -35.51 -12.70 91.87
CA ASN A 153 -34.66 -11.56 91.55
C ASN A 153 -33.42 -11.96 90.72
N LEU A 154 -32.84 -13.11 91.02
CA LEU A 154 -31.68 -13.65 90.31
C LEU A 154 -32.03 -14.02 88.85
N VAL A 155 -33.21 -14.59 88.62
CA VAL A 155 -33.75 -14.90 87.29
C VAL A 155 -34.08 -13.61 86.53
N LEU A 156 -34.66 -12.62 87.20
CA LEU A 156 -34.96 -11.32 86.61
C LEU A 156 -33.70 -10.55 86.21
N GLU A 157 -32.63 -10.64 86.99
CA GLU A 157 -31.33 -10.02 86.70
C GLU A 157 -30.56 -10.78 85.61
N ALA A 158 -30.66 -12.11 85.58
CA ALA A 158 -29.99 -12.93 84.58
C ALA A 158 -30.66 -12.89 83.20
N VAL A 159 -32.00 -12.96 83.14
CA VAL A 159 -32.73 -13.11 81.86
C VAL A 159 -33.45 -11.81 81.46
N GLY A 160 -33.55 -10.83 82.36
CA GLY A 160 -34.41 -9.67 82.19
C GLY A 160 -35.90 -10.01 82.38
N PRO A 161 -36.80 -9.01 82.31
CA PRO A 161 -38.24 -9.26 82.32
C PRO A 161 -38.62 -10.15 81.12
N ILE A 162 -39.19 -11.33 81.42
CA ILE A 162 -39.59 -12.32 80.43
C ILE A 162 -40.66 -11.68 79.52
N GLN A 163 -40.27 -11.36 78.29
CA GLN A 163 -41.24 -10.93 77.27
C GLN A 163 -42.20 -12.09 76.98
N PRO A 164 -43.51 -11.83 76.79
CA PRO A 164 -44.46 -12.86 76.40
C PRO A 164 -43.98 -13.57 75.13
N VAL A 165 -44.14 -14.89 75.08
CA VAL A 165 -43.72 -15.71 73.94
C VAL A 165 -44.35 -15.19 72.63
N GLU A 166 -45.58 -14.65 72.69
CA GLU A 166 -46.24 -14.06 71.52
C GLU A 166 -45.50 -12.85 70.93
N GLU A 167 -44.83 -12.03 71.75
CA GLU A 167 -44.05 -10.88 71.26
C GLU A 167 -42.76 -11.31 70.56
N ILE A 168 -42.13 -12.39 71.03
CA ILE A 168 -40.94 -12.99 70.42
C ILE A 168 -41.31 -13.65 69.10
N GLU A 169 -42.41 -14.40 69.06
CA GLU A 169 -42.93 -15.01 67.82
C GLU A 169 -43.29 -13.94 66.77
N LYS A 170 -43.89 -12.82 67.18
CA LYS A 170 -44.18 -11.70 66.29
C LYS A 170 -42.90 -11.08 65.72
N LYS A 171 -41.89 -10.80 66.56
CA LYS A 171 -40.59 -10.27 66.10
C LYS A 171 -39.87 -11.24 65.17
N LEU A 172 -39.94 -12.55 65.45
CA LEU A 172 -39.37 -13.59 64.60
C LEU A 172 -40.06 -13.63 63.23
N ALA A 173 -41.39 -13.50 63.20
CA ALA A 173 -42.15 -13.43 61.94
C ALA A 173 -41.81 -12.17 61.13
N GLU A 174 -41.69 -11.01 61.77
CA GLU A 174 -41.27 -9.75 61.13
C GLU A 174 -39.85 -9.86 60.55
N GLN A 175 -38.91 -10.45 61.29
CA GLN A 175 -37.55 -10.71 60.79
C GLN A 175 -37.54 -11.70 59.63
N HIS A 176 -38.34 -12.76 59.70
CA HIS A 176 -38.45 -13.74 58.61
C HIS A 176 -39.00 -13.08 57.34
N GLN A 177 -40.00 -12.21 57.48
CA GLN A 177 -40.55 -11.44 56.36
C GLN A 177 -39.49 -10.48 55.76
N GLU A 178 -38.70 -9.81 56.59
CA GLU A 178 -37.63 -8.93 56.10
C GLU A 178 -36.51 -9.71 55.40
N VAL A 179 -36.14 -10.89 55.92
CA VAL A 179 -35.17 -11.78 55.25
C VAL A 179 -35.70 -12.23 53.90
N GLN A 180 -36.98 -12.61 53.78
CA GLN A 180 -37.59 -12.95 52.49
C GLN A 180 -37.58 -11.76 51.52
N ARG A 181 -37.88 -10.54 52.02
CA ARG A 181 -37.82 -9.32 51.21
C ARG A 181 -36.40 -9.04 50.69
N LEU A 182 -35.40 -9.17 51.56
CA LEU A 182 -33.99 -8.99 51.19
C LEU A 182 -33.52 -10.08 50.22
N ALA A 183 -33.93 -11.34 50.41
CA ALA A 183 -33.62 -12.43 49.48
C ALA A 183 -34.18 -12.14 48.08
N ALA A 184 -35.45 -11.73 47.97
CA ALA A 184 -36.05 -11.36 46.70
C ALA A 184 -35.34 -10.17 46.03
N LEU A 185 -34.89 -9.19 46.83
CA LEU A 185 -34.12 -8.05 46.32
C LEU A 185 -32.76 -8.47 45.78
N VAL A 186 -32.07 -9.39 46.46
CA VAL A 186 -30.77 -9.94 46.03
C VAL A 186 -30.94 -10.72 44.72
N GLU A 187 -31.95 -11.59 44.61
CA GLU A 187 -32.24 -12.31 43.36
C GLU A 187 -32.50 -11.35 42.19
N ALA A 188 -33.29 -10.29 42.40
CA ALA A 188 -33.53 -9.27 41.38
C ALA A 188 -32.22 -8.56 40.96
N GLN A 189 -31.33 -8.27 41.90
CA GLN A 189 -30.02 -7.67 41.59
C GLN A 189 -29.11 -8.64 40.83
N GLU A 190 -29.12 -9.93 41.17
CA GLU A 190 -28.35 -10.94 40.44
C GLU A 190 -28.83 -11.10 39.00
N MET A 191 -30.15 -11.10 38.78
CA MET A 191 -30.73 -11.12 37.44
C MET A 191 -30.32 -9.91 36.63
N ARG A 192 -30.42 -8.70 37.22
CA ARG A 192 -29.96 -7.46 36.57
C ARG A 192 -28.46 -7.48 36.25
N LYS A 193 -27.64 -8.07 37.12
CA LYS A 193 -26.20 -8.23 36.89
C LYS A 193 -25.93 -9.17 35.70
N LYS A 194 -26.66 -10.28 35.59
CA LYS A 194 -26.57 -11.20 34.45
C LYS A 194 -26.97 -10.51 33.14
N GLU A 195 -28.06 -9.74 33.14
CA GLU A 195 -28.50 -8.95 31.96
C GLU A 195 -27.44 -7.92 31.54
N LEU A 196 -26.88 -7.18 32.50
CA LEU A 196 -25.83 -6.21 32.23
C LEU A 196 -24.58 -6.88 31.64
N GLN A 197 -24.22 -8.07 32.13
CA GLN A 197 -23.10 -8.84 31.61
C GLN A 197 -23.36 -9.33 30.17
N GLN A 198 -24.57 -9.77 29.86
CA GLN A 198 -24.97 -10.11 28.49
C GLN A 198 -24.95 -8.88 27.57
N SER A 199 -25.43 -7.73 28.06
CA SER A 199 -25.39 -6.47 27.31
C SER A 199 -23.94 -6.04 27.04
N LYS A 200 -23.04 -6.20 28.01
CA LYS A 200 -21.61 -5.90 27.85
C LYS A 200 -20.98 -6.75 26.75
N LEU A 201 -21.29 -8.05 26.70
CA LEU A 201 -20.80 -8.94 25.63
C LEU A 201 -21.32 -8.51 24.26
N LYS A 202 -22.59 -8.10 24.15
CA LYS A 202 -23.16 -7.58 22.90
C LYS A 202 -22.44 -6.31 22.44
N ILE A 203 -22.15 -5.38 23.36
CA ILE A 203 -21.41 -4.15 23.06
C ILE A 203 -20.01 -4.49 22.54
N GLN A 204 -19.29 -5.42 23.18
CA GLN A 204 -17.97 -5.87 22.71
C GLN A 204 -18.03 -6.48 21.29
N CYS A 205 -19.08 -7.24 20.98
CA CYS A 205 -19.29 -7.74 19.62
C CYS A 205 -19.49 -6.61 18.60
N PHE A 206 -20.25 -5.56 18.97
CA PHE A 206 -20.44 -4.39 18.11
C PHE A 206 -19.16 -3.58 17.94
N GLU A 207 -18.38 -3.38 19.00
CA GLU A 207 -17.08 -2.70 18.94
C GLU A 207 -16.15 -3.40 17.95
N LYS A 208 -16.04 -4.73 18.05
CA LYS A 208 -15.26 -5.53 17.10
C LYS A 208 -15.77 -5.39 15.67
N TYR A 209 -17.08 -5.43 15.47
CA TYR A 209 -17.68 -5.22 14.15
C TYR A 209 -17.35 -3.82 13.57
N PHE A 210 -17.41 -2.77 14.40
CA PHE A 210 -17.05 -1.42 13.97
C PHE A 210 -15.55 -1.30 13.64
N GLU A 211 -14.67 -1.97 14.37
CA GLU A 211 -13.23 -2.03 14.06
C GLU A 211 -12.97 -2.72 12.72
N GLU A 212 -13.59 -3.88 12.48
CA GLU A 212 -13.50 -4.60 11.21
C GLU A 212 -14.04 -3.75 10.05
N MET A 213 -15.18 -3.09 10.26
CA MET A 213 -15.77 -2.20 9.25
C MET A 213 -14.86 -0.98 8.97
N ALA A 214 -14.27 -0.38 9.99
CA ALA A 214 -13.32 0.73 9.84
C ALA A 214 -12.05 0.27 9.10
N ALA A 215 -11.55 -0.93 9.38
CA ALA A 215 -10.43 -1.53 8.65
C ALA A 215 -10.78 -1.76 7.18
N HIS A 216 -11.99 -2.28 6.90
CA HIS A 216 -12.48 -2.46 5.54
C HIS A 216 -12.59 -1.12 4.78
N PHE A 217 -13.12 -0.07 5.41
CA PHE A 217 -13.18 1.27 4.80
C PHE A 217 -11.78 1.83 4.50
N LYS A 218 -10.82 1.66 5.41
CA LYS A 218 -9.42 2.06 5.16
C LYS A 218 -8.82 1.31 3.99
N ALA A 219 -8.97 -0.02 3.94
CA ALA A 219 -8.49 -0.83 2.82
C ALA A 219 -9.15 -0.41 1.50
N ARG A 220 -10.47 -0.24 1.50
CA ARG A 220 -11.22 0.19 0.31
C ARG A 220 -10.81 1.57 -0.19
N ARG A 221 -10.48 2.50 0.71
CA ARG A 221 -9.99 3.84 0.34
C ARG A 221 -8.64 3.75 -0.39
N VAL A 222 -7.72 2.93 0.11
CA VAL A 222 -6.42 2.70 -0.55
C VAL A 222 -6.62 2.09 -1.94
N ASP A 223 -7.54 1.15 -2.11
CA ASP A 223 -7.86 0.57 -3.41
C ASP A 223 -8.45 1.59 -4.39
N VAL A 224 -9.34 2.47 -3.90
CA VAL A 224 -9.89 3.57 -4.70
C VAL A 224 -8.77 4.52 -5.15
N GLU A 225 -7.91 4.97 -4.25
CA GLU A 225 -6.77 5.84 -4.59
C GLU A 225 -5.82 5.17 -5.62
N LYS A 226 -5.57 3.86 -5.48
CA LYS A 226 -4.77 3.10 -6.45
C LYS A 226 -5.44 3.03 -7.82
N ASN A 227 -6.76 2.84 -7.85
CA ASN A 227 -7.53 2.79 -9.09
C ASN A 227 -7.64 4.17 -9.75
N GLU A 228 -7.78 5.24 -8.98
CA GLU A 228 -7.74 6.62 -9.48
C GLU A 228 -6.41 6.93 -10.16
N LYS A 229 -5.28 6.54 -9.54
CA LYS A 229 -3.95 6.68 -10.15
C LYS A 229 -3.84 5.91 -11.47
N LYS A 230 -4.32 4.66 -11.51
CA LYS A 230 -4.36 3.86 -12.75
C LYS A 230 -5.25 4.47 -13.82
N LEU A 231 -6.40 5.02 -13.43
CA LEU A 231 -7.31 5.70 -14.36
C LEU A 231 -6.65 6.94 -14.93
N ALA A 232 -5.96 7.74 -14.11
CA ALA A 232 -5.23 8.92 -14.56
C ALA A 232 -4.13 8.56 -15.58
N THR A 233 -3.36 7.49 -15.34
CA THR A 233 -2.35 7.03 -16.31
C THR A 233 -2.99 6.57 -17.62
N LEU A 234 -4.06 5.78 -17.56
CA LEU A 234 -4.76 5.31 -18.76
C LEU A 234 -5.39 6.45 -19.57
N VAL A 235 -5.89 7.49 -18.90
CA VAL A 235 -6.42 8.69 -19.57
C VAL A 235 -5.30 9.44 -20.29
N GLU A 236 -4.11 9.55 -19.70
CA GLU A 236 -2.97 10.20 -20.37
C GLU A 236 -2.47 9.37 -21.56
N ASP A 237 -2.40 8.04 -21.44
CA ASP A 237 -2.07 7.14 -22.55
C ASP A 237 -3.08 7.27 -23.68
N ALA A 238 -4.38 7.31 -23.37
CA ALA A 238 -5.44 7.51 -24.36
C ALA A 238 -5.29 8.86 -25.09
N ARG A 239 -4.97 9.94 -24.37
CA ARG A 239 -4.69 11.24 -24.98
C ARG A 239 -3.44 11.21 -25.87
N SER A 240 -2.40 10.51 -25.44
CA SER A 240 -1.18 10.33 -26.25
C SER A 240 -1.48 9.59 -27.55
N LEU A 241 -2.20 8.46 -27.48
CA LEU A 241 -2.63 7.71 -28.66
C LEU A 241 -3.53 8.55 -29.57
N GLN A 242 -4.44 9.35 -29.03
CA GLN A 242 -5.29 10.24 -29.81
C GLN A 242 -4.48 11.31 -30.55
N ARG A 243 -3.42 11.86 -29.92
CA ARG A 243 -2.46 12.75 -30.58
C ARG A 243 -1.72 12.05 -31.73
N HIS A 244 -1.29 10.80 -31.53
CA HIS A 244 -0.64 10.02 -32.59
C HIS A 244 -1.59 9.72 -33.76
N ILE A 245 -2.85 9.37 -33.49
CA ILE A 245 -3.86 9.16 -34.54
C ILE A 245 -4.09 10.46 -35.32
N ALA A 246 -4.23 11.61 -34.65
CA ALA A 246 -4.39 12.91 -35.30
C ALA A 246 -3.18 13.26 -36.18
N SER A 247 -1.96 13.01 -35.68
CA SER A 247 -0.73 13.21 -36.46
C SER A 247 -0.67 12.30 -37.69
N ASN A 248 -0.96 11.01 -37.52
CA ASN A 248 -0.92 10.03 -38.61
C ASN A 248 -2.01 10.30 -39.65
N THR A 249 -3.21 10.69 -39.24
CA THR A 249 -4.29 11.06 -40.16
C THR A 249 -3.95 12.32 -40.94
N ALA A 250 -3.33 13.32 -40.33
CA ALA A 250 -2.82 14.50 -41.05
C ALA A 250 -1.70 14.14 -42.04
N ALA A 251 -0.79 13.24 -41.67
CA ALA A 251 0.23 12.75 -42.58
C ALA A 251 -0.37 11.97 -43.76
N ALA A 252 -1.34 11.09 -43.50
CA ALA A 252 -2.06 10.34 -44.54
C ALA A 252 -2.80 11.28 -45.50
N ALA A 253 -3.44 12.33 -45.00
CA ALA A 253 -4.09 13.34 -45.84
C ALA A 253 -3.09 14.04 -46.77
N LYS A 254 -1.89 14.42 -46.27
CA LYS A 254 -0.84 15.01 -47.10
C LYS A 254 -0.36 14.06 -48.20
N VAL A 255 -0.22 12.77 -47.89
CA VAL A 255 0.16 11.76 -48.89
C VAL A 255 -0.94 11.59 -49.93
N ALA A 256 -2.21 11.54 -49.52
CA ALA A 256 -3.35 11.47 -50.44
C ALA A 256 -3.38 12.69 -51.38
N ASP A 257 -3.16 13.91 -50.85
CA ASP A 257 -3.06 15.13 -51.66
C ASP A 257 -1.89 15.09 -52.65
N GLN A 258 -0.73 14.56 -52.23
CA GLN A 258 0.43 14.39 -53.11
C GLN A 258 0.15 13.39 -54.23
N LEU A 259 -0.42 12.23 -53.90
CA LEU A 259 -0.82 11.22 -54.88
C LEU A 259 -1.84 11.78 -55.87
N GLY A 260 -2.85 12.52 -55.39
CA GLY A 260 -3.84 13.15 -56.27
C GLY A 260 -3.25 14.22 -57.20
N ARG A 261 -2.20 14.93 -56.77
CA ARG A 261 -1.44 15.84 -57.66
C ARG A 261 -0.66 15.06 -58.72
N MET A 262 0.08 14.04 -58.32
CA MET A 262 0.85 13.20 -59.24
C MET A 262 -0.05 12.48 -60.24
N GLU A 263 -1.23 12.02 -59.83
CA GLU A 263 -2.21 11.38 -60.71
C GLU A 263 -2.72 12.36 -61.78
N LYS A 264 -3.03 13.61 -61.40
CA LYS A 264 -3.41 14.66 -62.35
C LYS A 264 -2.29 15.00 -63.33
N GLU A 265 -1.05 15.08 -62.85
CA GLU A 265 0.13 15.32 -63.69
C GLU A 265 0.32 14.17 -64.69
N LEU A 266 0.26 12.92 -64.22
CA LEU A 266 0.34 11.74 -65.09
C LEU A 266 -0.79 11.71 -66.12
N GLN A 267 -2.02 12.01 -65.71
CA GLN A 267 -3.16 12.08 -66.64
C GLN A 267 -2.96 13.18 -67.68
N GLY A 268 -2.40 14.32 -67.29
CA GLY A 268 -2.00 15.40 -68.21
C GLY A 268 -0.96 14.94 -69.24
N CYS A 269 0.08 14.24 -68.80
CA CYS A 269 1.09 13.66 -69.69
C CYS A 269 0.48 12.63 -70.66
N ILE A 270 -0.39 11.74 -70.15
CA ILE A 270 -1.08 10.75 -70.99
C ILE A 270 -1.93 11.44 -72.05
N GLN A 271 -2.68 12.49 -71.69
CA GLN A 271 -3.48 13.25 -72.66
C GLN A 271 -2.59 13.94 -73.69
N GLN A 272 -1.48 14.55 -73.27
CA GLN A 272 -0.54 15.18 -74.18
C GLN A 272 0.07 14.18 -75.17
N ASP A 273 0.42 12.98 -74.70
CA ASP A 273 0.94 11.91 -75.56
C ASP A 273 -0.14 11.39 -76.52
N GLN A 274 -1.40 11.31 -76.09
CA GLN A 274 -2.54 10.97 -76.95
C GLN A 274 -2.73 12.00 -78.06
N ASP A 275 -2.78 13.29 -77.72
CA ASP A 275 -2.91 14.38 -78.69
C ASP A 275 -1.73 14.37 -79.69
N LEU A 276 -0.52 14.08 -79.21
CA LEU A 276 0.66 13.97 -80.06
C LEU A 276 0.58 12.75 -81.00
N CYS A 277 0.09 11.61 -80.51
CA CYS A 277 -0.15 10.42 -81.33
C CYS A 277 -1.19 10.71 -82.41
N GLU A 278 -2.30 11.38 -82.09
CA GLU A 278 -3.31 11.78 -83.06
C GLU A 278 -2.74 12.72 -84.14
N GLN A 279 -1.92 13.69 -83.75
CA GLN A 279 -1.23 14.58 -84.70
C GLN A 279 -0.30 13.80 -85.63
N TYR A 280 0.49 12.86 -85.10
CA TYR A 280 1.37 12.04 -85.93
C TYR A 280 0.60 11.08 -86.84
N THR A 281 -0.51 10.50 -86.37
CA THR A 281 -1.41 9.69 -87.20
C THR A 281 -1.92 10.50 -88.39
N PHE A 282 -2.43 11.72 -88.14
CA PHE A 282 -2.89 12.60 -89.23
C PHE A 282 -1.77 12.91 -90.24
N LYS A 283 -0.55 13.18 -89.75
CA LYS A 283 0.60 13.44 -90.61
C LYS A 283 1.04 12.21 -91.42
N VAL A 284 0.97 11.02 -90.83
CA VAL A 284 1.24 9.76 -91.54
C VAL A 284 0.20 9.56 -92.64
N GLU A 285 -1.09 9.73 -92.36
CA GLU A 285 -2.14 9.62 -93.38
C GLU A 285 -1.97 10.63 -94.52
N ASP A 286 -1.59 11.88 -94.23
CA ASP A 286 -1.32 12.90 -95.24
C ASP A 286 -0.16 12.50 -96.16
N LEU A 287 0.95 12.02 -95.57
CA LEU A 287 2.10 11.50 -96.31
C LEU A 287 1.75 10.26 -97.15
N GLU A 288 0.87 9.38 -96.65
CA GLU A 288 0.37 8.23 -97.38
C GLU A 288 -0.46 8.64 -98.60
N ARG A 289 -1.36 9.63 -98.45
CA ARG A 289 -2.12 10.21 -99.59
C ARG A 289 -1.19 10.81 -100.63
N ASP A 290 -0.19 11.58 -100.20
CA ASP A 290 0.84 12.17 -101.06
C ASP A 290 1.66 11.10 -101.81
N LEU A 291 2.05 10.04 -101.11
CA LEU A 291 2.77 8.91 -101.69
C LEU A 291 1.91 8.21 -102.75
N GLN A 292 0.62 7.97 -102.46
CA GLN A 292 -0.32 7.37 -103.39
C GLN A 292 -0.48 8.22 -104.65
N LEU A 293 -0.64 9.55 -104.52
CA LEU A 293 -0.72 10.47 -105.64
C LEU A 293 0.55 10.43 -106.51
N LYS A 294 1.73 10.41 -105.88
CA LYS A 294 3.01 10.26 -106.59
C LYS A 294 3.11 8.93 -107.33
N GLN A 295 2.66 7.83 -106.72
CA GLN A 295 2.63 6.52 -107.36
C GLN A 295 1.69 6.50 -108.59
N GLU A 296 0.51 7.12 -108.49
CA GLU A 296 -0.43 7.26 -109.62
C GLU A 296 0.16 8.11 -110.76
N LEU A 297 0.84 9.21 -110.44
CA LEU A 297 1.55 10.04 -111.42
C LEU A 297 2.65 9.25 -112.13
N ILE A 298 3.45 8.49 -111.38
CA ILE A 298 4.48 7.61 -111.95
C ILE A 298 3.83 6.56 -112.84
N ALA A 299 2.71 5.96 -112.45
CA ALA A 299 1.99 4.98 -113.26
C ALA A 299 1.45 5.60 -114.56
N LYS A 300 0.85 6.79 -114.51
CA LYS A 300 0.41 7.55 -115.70
C LYS A 300 1.56 7.89 -116.62
N HIS A 301 2.68 8.39 -116.07
CA HIS A 301 3.87 8.71 -116.84
C HIS A 301 4.46 7.45 -117.51
N LYS A 302 4.54 6.33 -116.79
CA LYS A 302 4.95 5.03 -117.36
C LYS A 302 4.02 4.58 -118.48
N SER A 303 2.71 4.70 -118.32
CA SER A 303 1.72 4.36 -119.36
C SER A 303 1.88 5.24 -120.60
N TYR A 304 2.04 6.55 -120.43
CA TYR A 304 2.28 7.49 -121.51
C TYR A 304 3.56 7.15 -122.31
N TRP A 305 4.67 6.87 -121.63
CA TRP A 305 5.89 6.44 -122.29
C TRP A 305 5.77 5.06 -122.93
N ALA A 306 4.99 4.14 -122.35
CA ALA A 306 4.70 2.85 -122.96
C ALA A 306 3.91 3.00 -124.27
N GLU A 307 2.92 3.91 -124.31
CA GLU A 307 2.16 4.25 -125.50
C GLU A 307 3.05 4.92 -126.56
N GLN A 308 3.86 5.91 -126.17
CA GLN A 308 4.78 6.58 -127.08
C GLN A 308 5.86 5.63 -127.64
N THR A 309 6.35 4.69 -126.82
CA THR A 309 7.26 3.65 -127.29
C THR A 309 6.57 2.62 -128.18
N ALA A 310 5.28 2.34 -127.97
CA ALA A 310 4.49 1.49 -128.86
C ALA A 310 4.24 2.17 -130.22
N ASP A 311 3.88 3.46 -130.24
CA ASP A 311 3.68 4.24 -131.46
C ASP A 311 4.97 4.37 -132.27
N THR A 312 6.08 4.68 -131.61
CA THR A 312 7.40 4.71 -132.28
C THR A 312 7.83 3.34 -132.78
N ARG A 313 7.57 2.25 -132.04
CA ARG A 313 7.80 0.88 -132.54
C ARG A 313 6.93 0.56 -133.74
N LYS A 314 5.67 0.98 -133.74
CA LYS A 314 4.75 0.79 -134.87
C LYS A 314 5.22 1.56 -136.10
N ASN A 315 5.59 2.84 -135.94
CA ASN A 315 6.18 3.64 -137.02
C ASN A 315 7.48 3.02 -137.54
N ALA A 316 8.36 2.53 -136.65
CA ALA A 316 9.58 1.84 -137.04
C ALA A 316 9.27 0.55 -137.82
N HIS A 317 8.29 -0.23 -137.38
CA HIS A 317 7.85 -1.42 -138.09
C HIS A 317 7.25 -1.09 -139.47
N ASP A 318 6.46 -0.02 -139.59
CA ASP A 318 5.91 0.44 -140.86
C ASP A 318 7.01 0.91 -141.82
N LEU A 319 8.03 1.62 -141.31
CA LEU A 319 9.23 2.00 -142.07
C LEU A 319 10.06 0.78 -142.49
N ASP A 320 10.26 -0.20 -141.61
CA ASP A 320 10.97 -1.44 -141.92
C ASP A 320 10.22 -2.24 -142.99
N LYS A 321 8.88 -2.25 -142.94
CA LYS A 321 8.05 -2.88 -143.97
C LYS A 321 8.16 -2.17 -145.32
N GLU A 322 8.11 -0.84 -145.32
CA GLU A 322 8.30 -0.02 -146.51
C GLU A 322 9.71 -0.24 -147.11
N TYR A 323 10.74 -0.30 -146.25
CA TYR A 323 12.11 -0.62 -146.64
C TYR A 323 12.24 -2.05 -147.20
N ALA A 324 11.56 -3.03 -146.60
CA ALA A 324 11.52 -4.40 -147.10
C ALA A 324 10.83 -4.49 -148.46
N ASP A 325 9.73 -3.76 -148.67
CA ASP A 325 9.03 -3.68 -149.96
C ASP A 325 9.92 -3.03 -151.03
N ILE A 326 10.67 -1.97 -150.69
CA ILE A 326 11.68 -1.37 -151.56
C ILE A 326 12.81 -2.36 -151.88
N CYS A 327 13.33 -3.08 -150.89
CA CYS A 327 14.38 -4.08 -151.09
C CYS A 327 13.90 -5.22 -151.99
N LYS A 328 12.64 -5.65 -151.84
CA LYS A 328 12.00 -6.65 -152.70
C LYS A 328 11.84 -6.14 -154.13
N ALA A 329 11.35 -4.92 -154.32
CA ALA A 329 11.29 -4.29 -155.64
C ALA A 329 12.67 -4.15 -156.30
N THR A 330 13.70 -3.84 -155.50
CA THR A 330 15.09 -3.74 -155.95
C THR A 330 15.68 -5.12 -156.31
N SER A 331 15.33 -6.16 -155.55
CA SER A 331 15.68 -7.54 -155.85
C SER A 331 15.00 -8.02 -157.15
N ASP A 332 13.72 -7.73 -157.33
CA ASP A 332 12.96 -8.07 -158.54
C ASP A 332 13.52 -7.35 -159.78
N LEU A 333 13.98 -6.10 -159.62
CA LEU A 333 14.73 -5.37 -160.64
C LEU A 333 16.10 -6.00 -160.95
N ARG A 334 16.86 -6.43 -159.93
CA ARG A 334 18.14 -7.16 -160.14
C ARG A 334 17.93 -8.51 -160.82
N GLN A 335 16.85 -9.22 -160.51
CA GLN A 335 16.53 -10.51 -161.13
C GLN A 335 16.11 -10.36 -162.60
N LYS A 336 15.45 -9.26 -162.96
CA LYS A 336 15.21 -8.88 -164.36
C LYS A 336 16.50 -8.49 -165.11
N LEU A 337 17.47 -7.87 -164.45
CA LEU A 337 18.76 -7.50 -165.06
C LEU A 337 19.70 -8.70 -165.31
N THR A 338 19.52 -9.81 -164.60
CA THR A 338 20.40 -11.00 -164.69
C THR A 338 19.92 -12.07 -165.67
N THR A 339 18.76 -11.88 -166.28
CA THR A 339 18.17 -12.81 -167.27
C THR A 339 18.19 -12.27 -168.71
N ASP A 340 18.78 -11.10 -168.93
CA ASP A 340 18.91 -10.49 -170.26
C ASP A 340 20.22 -10.95 -170.95
N PRO A 341 20.13 -11.76 -172.02
CA PRO A 341 21.30 -12.33 -172.70
C PRO A 341 22.20 -11.30 -173.40
N GLU A 342 21.75 -10.07 -173.63
CA GLU A 342 22.55 -9.02 -174.30
C GLU A 342 23.60 -8.38 -173.37
N ILE A 343 23.36 -8.33 -172.05
CA ILE A 343 24.27 -7.68 -171.09
C ILE A 343 25.45 -8.60 -170.71
N LYS A 344 25.25 -9.93 -170.77
CA LYS A 344 26.30 -10.91 -170.49
C LYS A 344 27.38 -10.96 -171.58
N ALA A 345 27.02 -10.67 -172.83
CA ALA A 345 27.97 -10.55 -173.95
C ALA A 345 28.78 -9.25 -173.90
N ALA A 346 28.20 -8.15 -173.39
CA ALA A 346 28.91 -6.88 -173.21
C ALA A 346 29.93 -6.91 -172.06
N GLN A 347 29.60 -7.56 -170.93
CA GLN A 347 30.51 -7.64 -169.78
C GLN A 347 31.73 -8.56 -170.01
N GLU A 348 31.65 -9.55 -170.90
CA GLU A 348 32.81 -10.36 -171.28
C GLU A 348 33.68 -9.71 -172.37
N SER A 349 33.13 -8.80 -173.18
CA SER A 349 33.89 -7.96 -174.11
C SER A 349 34.72 -6.91 -173.39
N GLU A 350 34.12 -6.17 -172.45
CA GLU A 350 34.79 -5.09 -171.70
C GLU A 350 35.88 -5.66 -170.76
N LYS A 351 35.66 -6.85 -170.19
CA LYS A 351 36.67 -7.53 -169.37
C LYS A 351 37.87 -8.04 -170.19
N ARG A 352 37.70 -8.31 -171.49
CA ARG A 352 38.81 -8.70 -172.38
C ARG A 352 39.63 -7.48 -172.81
N GLU A 353 38.96 -6.37 -173.11
CA GLU A 353 39.59 -5.10 -173.49
C GLU A 353 40.42 -4.50 -172.34
N ILE A 354 39.89 -4.48 -171.11
CA ILE A 354 40.63 -4.01 -169.91
C ILE A 354 41.86 -4.90 -169.64
N MET A 355 41.78 -6.20 -169.91
CA MET A 355 42.88 -7.13 -169.66
C MET A 355 44.01 -6.97 -170.69
N ASP A 356 43.68 -6.66 -171.95
CA ASP A 356 44.67 -6.37 -173.00
C ASP A 356 45.37 -5.01 -172.76
N THR A 357 44.65 -3.99 -172.29
CA THR A 357 45.27 -2.69 -171.93
C THR A 357 46.20 -2.79 -170.73
N ILE A 358 45.85 -3.60 -169.72
CA ILE A 358 46.74 -3.86 -168.57
C ILE A 358 48.03 -4.59 -169.03
N LYS A 359 47.93 -5.44 -170.05
CA LYS A 359 49.09 -6.18 -170.58
C LYS A 359 50.02 -5.30 -171.42
N GLU A 360 49.48 -4.43 -172.29
CA GLU A 360 50.29 -3.46 -173.04
C GLU A 360 51.00 -2.46 -172.12
N MET A 361 50.33 -1.98 -171.07
CA MET A 361 50.97 -1.11 -170.08
C MET A 361 52.09 -1.83 -169.31
N HIS A 362 51.93 -3.12 -169.03
CA HIS A 362 52.98 -3.90 -168.39
C HIS A 362 54.19 -4.10 -169.32
N ASP A 363 53.98 -4.45 -170.58
CA ASP A 363 55.09 -4.71 -171.51
C ASP A 363 55.85 -3.41 -171.88
N SER A 364 55.15 -2.28 -172.06
CA SER A 364 55.78 -0.96 -172.23
C SER A 364 56.60 -0.52 -171.01
N PHE A 365 56.14 -0.86 -169.79
CA PHE A 365 56.86 -0.52 -168.56
C PHE A 365 58.13 -1.37 -168.39
N VAL A 366 58.11 -2.64 -168.84
CA VAL A 366 59.28 -3.53 -168.80
C VAL A 366 60.33 -3.10 -169.82
N ASP A 367 59.93 -2.76 -171.06
CA ASP A 367 60.86 -2.27 -172.10
C ASP A 367 61.53 -0.93 -171.69
N ALA A 368 60.79 -0.03 -171.05
CA ALA A 368 61.34 1.23 -170.54
C ALA A 368 62.36 1.03 -169.41
N ILE A 369 62.26 -0.06 -168.64
CA ILE A 369 63.23 -0.41 -167.59
C ILE A 369 64.49 -1.03 -168.20
N GLU A 370 64.37 -1.86 -169.24
CA GLU A 370 65.54 -2.48 -169.91
C GLU A 370 66.37 -1.47 -170.72
N GLU A 371 65.73 -0.50 -171.40
CA GLU A 371 66.41 0.60 -172.12
C GLU A 371 67.20 1.50 -171.14
N ASN A 372 66.63 1.81 -169.97
CA ASN A 372 67.29 2.61 -168.93
C ASN A 372 68.50 1.89 -168.31
N MET A 373 68.44 0.56 -168.18
CA MET A 373 69.58 -0.23 -167.69
C MET A 373 70.70 -0.37 -168.74
N ARG A 374 70.40 -0.25 -170.04
CA ARG A 374 71.39 -0.30 -171.12
C ARG A 374 72.17 1.02 -171.28
N LEU A 375 71.54 2.16 -171.00
CA LEU A 375 72.17 3.49 -171.08
C LEU A 375 73.09 3.85 -169.89
N ARG A 376 73.07 3.09 -168.79
CA ARG A 376 73.94 3.34 -167.60
C ARG A 376 75.19 2.44 -167.52
N LYS A 377 75.45 1.61 -168.54
CA LYS A 377 76.66 0.77 -168.66
C LYS A 377 77.70 1.31 -169.67
N GLN A 378 77.55 2.57 -170.09
CA GLN A 378 78.62 3.43 -170.63
C GLN A 378 78.91 4.53 -169.62
#